data_AF-A0AA43KXI4-F1
#
_entry.id   AF-A0AA43KXI4-F1
#
_cell.length_a   1.000
_cell.length_b   1.000
_cell.length_c   1.000
_cell.angle_alpha   90.00
_cell.angle_beta   90.00
_cell.angle_gamma   90.00
#
_symmetry.space_group_name_H-M   'P 1'
#
loop_
_entity.id
_entity.type
_entity.pdbx_description
1 polymer ?
#
loop_
_entity_poly.entity_id
_entity_poly.type
_entity_poly.pdbx_seq_one_letter_code
_entity_poly.pdbx_strand_id
1 'polypeptide(L)' 'MRRNQREYKPQAYIFRKSRKCIETLFSQLCDQFMIRRNYAKSFDEFKNRILSKIMALKAIQLINKLNNKNINNLKTRIV' A
#
# COMPACT_ATOMS: atom_id res chain seq x y z
N MET A 1 -8.39 -3.38 21.07
CA MET A 1 -8.52 -2.08 20.36
C MET A 1 -7.12 -1.50 20.14
N ARG A 2 -6.84 -0.80 19.03
CA ARG A 2 -5.51 -0.19 18.82
C ARG A 2 -5.22 0.80 19.96
N ARG A 3 -4.06 0.67 20.61
CA ARG A 3 -3.71 1.42 21.84
C ARG A 3 -3.67 2.94 21.64
N ASN A 4 -3.49 3.36 20.39
CA ASN A 4 -3.39 4.72 19.90
C ASN A 4 -4.74 5.36 19.54
N GLN A 5 -5.88 4.66 19.65
CA GLN A 5 -7.21 5.25 19.50
C GLN A 5 -7.88 5.41 20.86
N ARG A 6 -7.61 6.53 21.55
CA ARG A 6 -8.35 6.93 22.75
C ARG A 6 -9.76 7.36 22.30
N GLU A 7 -10.79 6.90 23.00
CA GLU A 7 -12.21 7.23 22.72
C GLU A 7 -12.75 6.81 21.34
N TYR A 8 -12.41 5.61 20.88
CA TYR A 8 -12.92 5.11 19.59
C TYR A 8 -14.44 4.94 19.59
N LYS A 9 -15.13 5.63 18.67
CA LYS A 9 -16.54 5.38 18.35
C LYS A 9 -16.66 4.33 17.23
N PRO A 10 -17.52 3.30 17.39
CA PRO A 10 -17.70 2.29 16.36
C PRO A 10 -18.29 2.90 15.09
N GLN A 11 -17.62 2.67 13.96
CA GLN A 11 -18.07 3.11 12.64
C GLN A 11 -18.89 2.01 11.95
N ALA A 12 -19.65 2.35 10.91
CA ALA A 12 -20.33 1.34 10.10
C ALA A 12 -19.33 0.32 9.52
N TYR A 13 -19.78 -0.92 9.34
CA TYR A 13 -18.93 -2.04 8.92
C TYR A 13 -18.17 -1.76 7.62
N ILE A 14 -18.84 -1.14 6.65
CA ILE A 14 -18.29 -0.81 5.33
C ILE A 14 -17.03 0.06 5.48
N PHE A 15 -17.13 1.15 6.25
CA PHE A 15 -16.00 2.06 6.48
C PHE A 15 -14.84 1.39 7.23
N ARG A 16 -15.14 0.53 8.21
CA ARG A 16 -14.11 -0.24 8.92
C ARG A 16 -13.35 -1.18 7.99
N LYS A 17 -14.05 -1.87 7.10
CA LYS A 17 -13.46 -2.79 6.11
C LYS A 17 -12.55 -2.04 5.12
N SER A 18 -13.04 -0.93 4.57
CA SER A 18 -12.27 -0.10 3.64
C SER A 18 -11.03 0.50 4.31
N ARG A 19 -11.16 1.05 5.53
CA ARG A 19 -10.02 1.57 6.28
C ARG A 19 -8.94 0.50 6.51
N LYS A 20 -9.35 -0.70 6.94
CA LYS A 20 -8.41 -1.80 7.18
C LYS A 20 -7.65 -2.17 5.90
N CYS A 21 -8.34 -2.16 4.75
CA CYS A 21 -7.71 -2.41 3.45
C CYS A 21 -6.67 -1.33 3.10
N ILE A 22 -7.03 -0.05 3.25
CA ILE A 22 -6.13 1.09 2.99
C ILE A 22 -4.89 1.04 3.89
N GLU A 23 -5.08 0.78 5.19
CA GLU A 23 -3.97 0.70 6.15
C GLU A 23 -3.01 -0.45 5.82
N THR A 24 -3.53 -1.64 5.50
CA THR A 24 -2.70 -2.78 5.09
C THR A 24 -1.90 -2.46 3.83
N LEU A 25 -2.55 -1.87 2.82
CA LEU A 25 -1.90 -1.46 1.57
C LEU A 25 -0.79 -0.43 1.83
N PHE A 26 -1.06 0.54 2.70
CA PHE A 26 -0.11 1.59 3.05
C PHE A 26 1.10 1.04 3.82
N SER A 27 0.89 0.11 4.76
CA SER A 27 1.98 -0.58 5.46
C SER A 27 2.89 -1.33 4.46
N GLN A 28 2.29 -2.03 3.49
CA GLN A 28 3.06 -2.72 2.44
C GLN A 28 3.88 -1.75 1.57
N LEU A 29 3.28 -0.63 1.16
CA LEU A 29 3.98 0.43 0.41
C LEU A 29 5.11 1.07 1.22
N CYS A 30 4.93 1.24 2.53
CA CYS A 30 5.97 1.77 3.42
C CYS A 30 7.16 0.82 3.53
N ASP A 31 6.92 -0.47 3.72
CA ASP A 31 8.00 -1.43 3.95
C ASP A 31 8.73 -1.82 2.66
N GLN A 32 8.00 -2.14 1.59
CA GLN A 32 8.58 -2.66 0.35
C GLN A 32 9.08 -1.56 -0.58
N PHE A 33 8.34 -0.46 -0.71
CA PHE A 33 8.65 0.62 -1.67
C PHE A 33 9.20 1.87 -0.98
N MET A 34 9.38 1.83 0.35
CA MET A 34 9.87 2.95 1.16
C MET A 34 9.15 4.25 0.80
N ILE A 35 7.82 4.23 0.66
CA ILE A 35 7.03 5.35 0.10
C ILE A 35 7.25 6.67 0.83
N ARG A 36 7.58 6.61 2.12
CA ARG A 36 7.86 7.78 2.98
C ARG A 36 9.16 8.53 2.64
N ARG A 37 10.11 7.90 1.94
CA ARG A 37 11.38 8.56 1.57
C ARG A 37 11.17 9.45 0.34
N ASN A 38 11.36 10.77 0.53
CA ASN A 38 11.32 11.76 -0.54
C ASN A 38 12.72 12.36 -0.78
N TYR A 39 13.13 12.40 -2.04
CA TYR A 39 14.35 13.06 -2.51
C TYR A 39 14.08 13.95 -3.73
N ALA A 40 12.80 14.19 -4.05
CA ALA A 40 12.40 15.03 -5.17
C ALA A 40 12.75 16.50 -4.90
N LYS A 41 13.23 17.20 -5.92
CA LYS A 41 13.54 18.63 -5.87
C LYS A 41 12.34 19.50 -6.29
N SER A 42 11.37 18.91 -6.99
CA SER A 42 10.14 19.57 -7.43
C SER A 42 8.89 18.74 -7.08
N PHE A 43 7.73 19.39 -7.15
CA PHE A 43 6.44 18.71 -6.92
C PHE A 43 6.13 17.68 -8.02
N ASP A 44 6.47 17.96 -9.27
CA ASP A 44 6.28 17.01 -10.38
C ASP A 44 7.07 15.73 -10.19
N GLU A 45 8.33 15.83 -9.76
CA GLU A 45 9.15 14.67 -9.42
C GLU A 45 8.56 13.87 -8.27
N PHE A 46 8.01 14.55 -7.25
CA PHE A 46 7.34 13.90 -6.14
C PHE A 46 6.10 13.12 -6.60
N LYS A 47 5.24 13.73 -7.42
CA LYS A 47 4.06 13.10 -8.01
C LYS A 47 4.47 11.87 -8.83
N ASN A 48 5.47 12.00 -9.70
CA ASN A 48 5.95 10.91 -10.54
C ASN A 48 6.52 9.75 -9.70
N ARG A 49 7.22 10.05 -8.61
CA ARG A 49 7.76 9.04 -7.69
C ARG A 49 6.66 8.28 -6.93
N ILE A 50 5.64 8.97 -6.42
CA ILE A 50 4.49 8.31 -5.79
C ILE A 50 3.77 7.42 -6.81
N LEU A 51 3.49 7.95 -8.00
CA LEU A 51 2.81 7.22 -9.06
C LEU A 51 3.60 5.96 -9.46
N SER A 52 4.91 6.07 -9.63
CA SER A 52 5.80 4.94 -9.94
C SER A 52 5.72 3.84 -8.87
N LYS A 53 5.72 4.18 -7.57
CA LYS A 53 5.61 3.20 -6.47
C LYS A 53 4.25 2.49 -6.45
N ILE A 54 3.17 3.22 -6.71
CA ILE A 54 1.82 2.63 -6.81
C ILE A 54 1.72 1.72 -8.03
N MET A 55 2.28 2.14 -9.17
CA MET A 55 2.32 1.35 -10.40
C MET A 55 3.13 0.07 -10.23
N ALA A 56 4.28 0.14 -9.56
CA ALA A 56 5.10 -1.03 -9.26
C ALA A 56 4.32 -2.05 -8.41
N LEU A 57 3.58 -1.60 -7.40
CA LEU A 57 2.71 -2.46 -6.61
C LEU A 57 1.65 -3.17 -7.48
N LYS A 58 0.98 -2.43 -8.38
CA LYS A 58 0.02 -2.97 -9.34
C LYS A 58 0.65 -3.98 -10.30
N ALA A 59 1.87 -3.72 -10.77
CA ALA A 59 2.59 -4.62 -11.65
C ALA A 59 2.88 -5.97 -10.96
N ILE A 60 3.32 -5.95 -9.69
CA ILE A 60 3.54 -7.18 -8.92
C ILE A 60 2.23 -7.96 -8.74
N GLN A 61 1.15 -7.27 -8.40
CA GLN A 61 -0.18 -7.86 -8.28
C GLN A 61 -0.66 -8.52 -9.58
N LEU A 62 -0.39 -7.88 -10.72
CA LEU A 62 -0.68 -8.42 -12.04
C LEU A 62 0.15 -9.67 -12.34
N ILE A 63 1.46 -9.62 -12.10
CA ILE A 63 2.36 -10.77 -12.28
C ILE A 63 1.93 -11.95 -11.41
N ASN A 64 1.58 -11.71 -10.14
CA ASN A 64 1.07 -12.75 -9.25
C ASN A 64 -0.22 -13.37 -9.79
N LYS A 65 -1.14 -12.54 -10.31
CA LYS A 65 -2.39 -13.01 -10.92
C LYS A 65 -2.13 -13.87 -12.16
N LEU A 66 -1.23 -13.45 -13.03
CA LEU A 66 -0.84 -14.23 -14.22
C LEU A 66 -0.20 -15.57 -13.84
N ASN A 67 0.54 -15.61 -12.73
CA ASN A 67 1.18 -16.82 -12.21
C ASN A 67 0.25 -17.67 -11.31
N ASN A 68 -1.07 -17.40 -11.27
CA ASN A 68 -2.03 -18.06 -10.38
C ASN A 68 -1.65 -18.05 -8.88
N LYS A 69 -0.85 -17.06 -8.45
CA LYS A 69 -0.48 -16.84 -7.05
C LYS A 69 -1.44 -15.85 -6.40
N ASN A 70 -1.53 -15.88 -5.07
CA ASN A 70 -2.33 -14.92 -4.33
C ASN A 70 -1.84 -13.48 -4.61
N ILE A 71 -2.75 -12.61 -5.04
CA ILE A 71 -2.48 -11.21 -5.41
C ILE A 71 -1.82 -10.44 -4.25
N ASN A 72 -2.16 -10.79 -3.01
CA ASN A 72 -1.65 -10.11 -1.81
C ASN A 72 -0.20 -10.48 -1.45
N ASN A 73 0.40 -11.46 -2.11
CA ASN A 73 1.78 -11.87 -1.86
C ASN A 73 2.76 -10.93 -2.58
N LEU A 74 3.01 -9.76 -1.99
CA LEU A 74 3.86 -8.73 -2.61
C LEU A 74 5.37 -9.00 -2.47
N LYS A 75 5.76 -9.78 -1.46
CA LYS A 75 7.13 -10.27 -1.26
C LYS A 75 7.36 -11.55 -2.08
N THR A 76 7.07 -11.52 -3.37
CA THR A 76 7.46 -12.58 -4.28
C THR A 76 8.82 -12.26 -4.86
N ARG A 77 9.75 -13.23 -4.86
CA ARG A 77 10.93 -13.18 -5.71
C ARG A 77 10.44 -13.18 -7.15
N ILE A 78 10.63 -12.07 -7.85
CA ILE A 78 10.42 -11.97 -9.29
C ILE A 78 11.74 -12.37 -9.97
N VAL A 79 12.31 -13.51 -9.58
CA VAL A 79 13.39 -14.30 -10.21
C VAL A 79 13.39 -15.66 -9.52
#